data_AF-A0A9N9KAW6-F1
#
_entry.id   AF-A0A9N9KAW6-F1
#
_cell.length_a   1.000
_cell.length_b   1.000
_cell.length_c   1.000
_cell.angle_alpha   90.00
_cell.angle_beta   90.00
_cell.angle_gamma   90.00
#
_symmetry.space_group_name_H-M   'P 1'
#
loop_
_entity.id
_entity.type
_entity.pdbx_description
1 polymer ?
#
loop_
_entity_poly.entity_id
_entity_poly.type
_entity_poly.pdbx_seq_one_letter_code
_entity_poly.pdbx_strand_id
1 'polypeptide(L)'
;MADYSPLSTSEEQPSQLQNKREFKLNYFAIFFFLAVGITLWTSIPSLVYLFSDTPEQSLPIEPTRVPTVPTHTIPVPDSDSSKQHPEMTKRIISVYFTSWSIYAREFNVKDLDVTKISHINYAFANLDADGNVKIGDPWADTDKHFDGDSWNEGGNNLYGNWKQLGLLKKRNRHLK
;
A
#
# COMPACT_ATOMS: atom_id res chain seq x y z
N MET A 1 -34.22 -8.42 -76.91
CA MET A 1 -32.94 -8.61 -76.19
C MET A 1 -33.30 -8.54 -74.72
N ALA A 2 -33.26 -9.67 -73.99
CA ALA A 2 -33.76 -9.75 -72.61
C ALA A 2 -32.74 -9.19 -71.61
N ASP A 3 -33.23 -8.34 -70.70
CA ASP A 3 -32.50 -7.82 -69.54
C ASP A 3 -32.23 -8.94 -68.53
N TYR A 4 -30.97 -9.12 -68.14
CA TYR A 4 -30.58 -10.02 -67.06
C TYR A 4 -30.29 -9.20 -65.79
N SER A 5 -31.09 -9.39 -64.75
CA SER A 5 -30.74 -8.98 -63.39
C SER A 5 -30.00 -10.13 -62.70
N PRO A 6 -28.80 -9.92 -62.13
CA PRO A 6 -28.10 -10.97 -61.40
C PRO A 6 -28.74 -11.22 -60.02
N LEU A 7 -28.81 -12.49 -59.63
CA LEU A 7 -29.29 -12.97 -58.33
C LEU A 7 -28.44 -12.43 -57.16
N SER A 8 -29.10 -12.13 -56.05
CA SER A 8 -28.49 -11.77 -54.76
C SER A 8 -27.71 -12.94 -54.18
N THR A 9 -26.38 -12.91 -54.32
CA THR A 9 -25.48 -13.80 -53.59
C THR A 9 -25.40 -13.34 -52.14
N SER A 10 -25.92 -14.14 -51.20
CA SER A 10 -25.74 -13.94 -49.77
C SER A 10 -24.27 -14.17 -49.39
N GLU A 11 -23.50 -13.10 -49.33
CA GLU A 11 -22.12 -13.10 -48.87
C GLU A 11 -22.12 -13.25 -47.34
N GLU A 12 -21.83 -14.46 -46.85
CA GLU A 12 -21.65 -14.73 -45.42
C GLU A 12 -20.39 -14.01 -44.92
N GLN A 13 -20.59 -12.98 -44.09
CA GLN A 13 -19.54 -12.18 -43.46
C GLN A 13 -18.59 -13.03 -42.58
N PRO A 14 -17.25 -12.93 -42.74
CA PRO A 14 -16.25 -13.75 -42.04
C PRO A 14 -16.11 -13.48 -40.52
N SER A 15 -16.88 -12.56 -39.95
CA SER A 15 -16.78 -12.16 -38.53
C SER A 15 -17.35 -13.18 -37.54
N GLN A 16 -18.25 -14.07 -37.97
CA GLN A 16 -18.92 -15.03 -37.08
C GLN A 16 -18.06 -16.28 -36.76
N LEU A 17 -17.13 -16.63 -37.64
CA LEU A 17 -16.26 -17.80 -37.48
C LEU A 17 -15.05 -17.52 -36.56
N GLN A 18 -14.54 -16.29 -36.54
CA GLN A 18 -13.45 -15.90 -35.63
C GLN A 18 -13.93 -15.80 -34.18
N ASN A 19 -15.08 -15.15 -33.94
CA ASN A 19 -15.67 -15.06 -32.59
C ASN A 19 -15.94 -16.43 -31.95
N LYS A 20 -16.32 -17.44 -32.76
CA LYS A 20 -16.59 -18.80 -32.27
C LYS A 20 -15.32 -19.57 -31.88
N ARG A 21 -14.16 -19.24 -32.46
CA ARG A 21 -12.86 -19.87 -32.17
C ARG A 21 -12.20 -19.25 -30.93
N GLU A 22 -12.29 -17.92 -30.80
CA GLU A 22 -11.84 -17.18 -29.60
C GLU A 22 -12.64 -17.60 -28.35
N PHE A 23 -13.97 -17.76 -28.48
CA PHE A 23 -14.84 -18.13 -27.35
C PHE A 23 -14.56 -19.55 -26.81
N LYS A 24 -14.23 -20.50 -27.69
CA LYS A 24 -13.89 -21.87 -27.28
C LYS A 24 -12.51 -21.97 -26.62
N LEU A 25 -11.54 -21.17 -27.07
CA LEU A 25 -10.19 -21.15 -26.50
C LEU A 25 -10.18 -20.52 -25.10
N ASN A 26 -10.97 -19.45 -24.90
CA ASN A 26 -11.08 -18.78 -23.60
C ASN A 26 -11.76 -19.66 -22.54
N TYR A 27 -12.79 -20.43 -22.93
CA TYR A 27 -13.43 -21.39 -22.03
C TYR A 27 -12.51 -22.56 -21.69
N PHE A 28 -11.74 -23.08 -22.66
CA PHE A 28 -10.76 -24.13 -22.38
C PHE A 28 -9.65 -23.68 -21.43
N ALA A 29 -9.18 -22.43 -21.56
CA ALA A 29 -8.20 -21.84 -20.64
C ALA A 29 -8.76 -21.66 -19.22
N ILE A 30 -10.00 -21.16 -19.08
CA ILE A 30 -10.66 -20.99 -17.77
C ILE A 30 -10.87 -22.35 -17.07
N PHE A 31 -11.30 -23.39 -17.80
CA PHE A 31 -11.45 -24.73 -17.25
C PHE A 31 -10.11 -25.39 -16.93
N PHE A 32 -9.06 -25.12 -17.70
CA PHE A 32 -7.71 -25.60 -17.41
C PHE A 32 -7.14 -24.96 -16.13
N PHE A 33 -7.37 -23.67 -15.89
CA PHE A 33 -6.95 -23.00 -14.65
C PHE A 33 -7.77 -23.39 -13.41
N LEU A 34 -9.09 -23.65 -13.56
CA LEU A 34 -9.90 -24.18 -12.45
C LEU A 34 -9.54 -25.64 -12.12
N ALA A 35 -9.29 -26.49 -13.12
CA ALA A 35 -8.93 -27.89 -12.89
C ALA A 35 -7.51 -28.04 -12.33
N VAL A 36 -6.51 -27.31 -12.86
CA VAL A 36 -5.12 -27.36 -12.37
C VAL A 36 -4.97 -26.65 -11.01
N GLY A 37 -5.69 -25.54 -10.80
CA GLY A 37 -5.70 -24.81 -9.52
C GLY A 37 -6.29 -25.60 -8.36
N ILE A 38 -7.32 -26.41 -8.59
CA ILE A 38 -7.89 -27.30 -7.57
C ILE A 38 -6.92 -28.46 -7.26
N THR A 39 -6.27 -29.04 -8.27
CA THR A 39 -5.34 -30.16 -8.05
C THR A 39 -4.05 -29.78 -7.33
N LEU A 40 -3.63 -28.51 -7.34
CA LEU A 40 -2.47 -28.03 -6.56
C LEU A 40 -2.82 -27.62 -5.12
N TRP A 41 -4.10 -27.45 -4.77
CA TRP A 41 -4.54 -27.19 -3.39
C TRP A 41 -4.82 -28.48 -2.61
N THR A 42 -5.15 -29.59 -3.28
CA THR A 42 -5.48 -30.86 -2.62
C THR A 42 -4.29 -31.83 -2.47
N SER A 43 -3.08 -31.46 -2.89
CA SER A 43 -1.89 -32.32 -2.84
C SER A 43 -0.66 -31.70 -2.18
N ILE A 44 -0.85 -30.90 -1.12
CA ILE A 44 0.22 -30.63 -0.13
C ILE A 44 -0.16 -31.22 1.24
N PRO A 45 -0.09 -32.54 1.45
CA PRO A 45 -0.04 -33.09 2.80
C PRO A 45 1.43 -33.15 3.23
N SER A 46 2.04 -32.02 3.63
CA SER A 46 3.32 -32.01 4.38
C SER A 46 3.74 -30.66 5.00
N LEU A 47 3.22 -29.50 4.56
CA LEU A 47 3.67 -28.21 5.15
C LEU A 47 3.01 -27.82 6.47
N VAL A 48 2.05 -28.63 6.97
CA VAL A 48 1.45 -28.43 8.30
C VAL A 48 2.31 -29.09 9.41
N TYR A 49 3.36 -29.84 9.07
CA TYR A 49 4.23 -30.54 10.02
C TYR A 49 5.61 -29.88 10.27
N LEU A 50 5.84 -28.64 9.81
CA LEU A 50 7.00 -27.82 10.22
C LEU A 50 6.60 -26.62 11.11
N PHE A 51 5.46 -26.74 11.79
CA PHE A 51 5.05 -25.83 12.86
C PHE A 51 4.91 -26.57 14.20
N SER A 52 5.65 -27.66 14.36
CA SER A 52 5.78 -28.36 15.65
C SER A 52 6.87 -27.70 16.49
N ASP A 53 6.42 -26.98 17.51
CA ASP A 53 7.10 -26.69 18.76
C ASP A 53 8.58 -26.30 18.65
N THR A 54 8.82 -24.99 18.58
CA THR A 54 10.05 -24.46 19.16
C THR A 54 9.95 -24.68 20.68
N PRO A 55 10.84 -25.46 21.31
CA PRO A 55 10.87 -25.52 22.77
C PRO A 55 11.14 -24.11 23.28
N GLU A 56 10.20 -23.57 24.04
CA GLU A 56 10.30 -22.30 24.72
C GLU A 56 11.53 -22.37 25.65
N GLN A 57 12.63 -21.76 25.22
CA GLN A 57 13.82 -21.63 26.04
C GLN A 57 13.48 -20.59 27.12
N SER A 58 13.07 -21.05 28.29
CA SER A 58 12.82 -20.20 29.45
C SER A 58 14.12 -19.48 29.82
N LEU A 59 14.23 -18.21 29.45
CA LEU A 59 15.30 -17.36 29.95
C LEU A 59 15.18 -17.27 31.48
N PRO A 60 16.28 -17.33 32.25
CA PRO A 60 16.23 -17.18 33.70
C PRO A 60 15.56 -15.85 34.05
N ILE A 61 14.54 -15.89 34.90
CA ILE A 61 13.95 -14.68 35.49
C ILE A 61 15.03 -14.09 36.40
N GLU A 62 15.80 -13.13 35.90
CA GLU A 62 16.65 -12.30 36.74
C GLU A 62 15.72 -11.57 37.73
N PRO A 63 15.96 -11.65 39.04
CA PRO A 63 15.14 -10.95 40.00
C PRO A 63 15.22 -9.45 39.70
N THR A 64 14.09 -8.87 39.32
CA THR A 64 13.92 -7.43 39.12
C THR A 64 14.51 -6.71 40.33
N ARG A 65 15.72 -6.17 40.17
CA ARG A 65 16.23 -5.17 41.10
C ARG A 65 15.26 -4.00 40.99
N VAL A 66 14.50 -3.78 42.04
CA VAL A 66 13.74 -2.54 42.23
C VAL A 66 14.71 -1.40 41.94
N PRO A 67 14.39 -0.45 41.03
CA PRO A 67 15.24 0.71 40.88
C PRO A 67 15.17 1.47 42.20
N THR A 68 16.25 1.39 42.99
CA THR A 68 16.50 2.35 44.06
C THR A 68 16.54 3.71 43.39
N VAL A 69 15.49 4.51 43.62
CA VAL A 69 15.46 5.92 43.23
C VAL A 69 16.71 6.56 43.84
N PRO A 70 17.68 7.04 43.04
CA PRO A 70 18.70 7.89 43.60
C PRO A 70 18.02 9.20 43.97
N THR A 71 17.87 9.47 45.27
CA THR A 71 17.63 10.82 45.77
C THR A 71 18.86 11.64 45.40
N HIS A 72 18.86 12.23 44.22
CA HIS A 72 19.82 13.25 43.86
C HIS A 72 19.31 14.56 44.44
N THR A 73 19.91 14.95 45.57
CA THR A 73 19.76 16.28 46.15
C THR A 73 20.02 17.31 45.06
N ILE A 74 18.99 18.07 44.68
CA ILE A 74 19.12 19.20 43.77
C ILE A 74 19.87 20.30 44.55
N PRO A 75 21.03 20.80 44.08
CA PRO A 75 21.57 22.04 44.62
C PRO A 75 20.62 23.16 44.20
N VAL A 76 20.14 23.93 45.17
CA VAL A 76 19.37 25.16 44.94
C VAL A 76 20.23 26.09 44.08
N PRO A 77 19.84 26.44 42.85
CA PRO A 77 20.53 27.48 42.11
C PRO A 77 20.09 28.82 42.67
N ASP A 78 21.07 29.65 43.04
CA ASP A 78 20.85 31.04 43.42
C ASP A 78 19.97 31.75 42.39
N SER A 79 19.04 32.53 42.93
CA SER A 79 18.12 33.37 42.18
C SER A 79 18.87 34.39 41.34
N ASP A 80 18.99 34.13 40.04
CA ASP A 80 19.16 35.20 39.07
C ASP A 80 18.01 35.15 38.05
N SER A 81 17.18 36.19 38.14
CA SER A 81 15.98 36.36 37.35
C SER A 81 16.34 36.74 35.91
N SER A 82 16.51 35.74 35.05
CA SER A 82 16.43 35.94 33.60
C SER A 82 15.33 35.06 33.01
N LYS A 83 14.53 35.66 32.13
CA LYS A 83 13.27 35.16 31.58
C LYS A 83 13.43 33.75 30.97
N GLN A 84 13.04 32.71 31.71
CA GLN A 84 12.80 31.39 31.13
C GLN A 84 11.41 31.37 30.50
N HIS A 85 11.36 31.54 29.18
CA HIS A 85 10.24 30.99 28.43
C HIS A 85 10.43 29.47 28.46
N PRO A 86 9.49 28.66 28.98
CA PRO A 86 9.60 27.23 28.83
C PRO A 86 9.54 26.94 27.32
N GLU A 87 10.64 26.46 26.76
CA GLU A 87 10.67 25.80 25.46
C GLU A 87 9.70 24.61 25.56
N MET A 88 8.42 24.86 25.23
CA MET A 88 7.44 23.79 25.15
C MET A 88 7.88 22.88 24.02
N THR A 89 8.48 21.75 24.36
CA THR A 89 8.80 20.69 23.41
C THR A 89 7.50 20.31 22.69
N LYS A 90 7.43 20.63 21.39
CA LYS A 90 6.24 20.38 20.58
C LYS A 90 5.95 18.88 20.58
N ARG A 91 4.80 18.48 21.12
CA ARG A 91 4.36 17.07 21.13
C ARG A 91 4.28 16.53 19.70
N ILE A 92 4.92 15.39 19.48
CA ILE A 92 4.86 14.65 18.22
C ILE A 92 3.78 13.56 18.34
N ILE A 93 2.85 13.53 17.39
CA ILE A 93 1.84 12.47 17.25
C ILE A 93 2.02 11.93 15.84
N SER A 94 2.56 10.72 15.73
CA SER A 94 2.86 10.08 14.45
C SER A 94 1.92 8.92 14.19
N VAL A 95 1.53 8.75 12.93
CA VAL A 95 0.72 7.63 12.45
C VAL A 95 1.36 6.99 11.23
N TYR A 96 1.12 5.70 11.03
CA TYR A 96 1.50 5.01 9.80
C TYR A 96 0.35 5.08 8.79
N PHE A 97 0.68 5.47 7.56
CA PHE A 97 -0.23 5.34 6.41
C PHE A 97 0.35 4.31 5.47
N THR A 98 -0.35 3.19 5.28
CA THR A 98 0.14 2.09 4.45
C THR A 98 -0.32 2.27 3.01
N SER A 99 0.56 2.03 2.02
CA SER A 99 0.23 2.20 0.59
C SER A 99 -1.03 1.41 0.20
N TRP A 100 -1.15 0.18 0.70
CA TRP A 100 -2.27 -0.73 0.41
C TRP A 100 -3.59 -0.39 1.12
N SER A 101 -3.62 0.66 1.95
CA SER A 101 -4.86 1.11 2.62
C SER A 101 -5.93 1.59 1.62
N ILE A 102 -5.50 2.04 0.43
CA ILE A 102 -6.39 2.56 -0.62
C ILE A 102 -7.16 1.49 -1.40
N TYR A 103 -6.86 0.21 -1.17
CA TYR A 103 -7.49 -0.91 -1.87
C TYR A 103 -8.72 -1.39 -1.10
N ALA A 104 -8.73 -2.63 -0.62
CA ALA A 104 -9.89 -3.24 0.06
C ALA A 104 -10.32 -2.53 1.36
N ARG A 105 -9.47 -1.68 1.94
CA ARG A 105 -9.82 -0.87 3.12
C ARG A 105 -10.45 0.46 2.75
N GLU A 106 -10.33 0.87 1.49
CA GLU A 106 -10.83 2.14 0.95
C GLU A 106 -10.44 3.37 1.78
N PHE A 107 -9.32 3.30 2.50
CA PHE A 107 -8.83 4.37 3.34
C PHE A 107 -7.76 5.15 2.59
N ASN A 108 -8.07 6.38 2.21
CA ASN A 108 -7.24 7.22 1.36
C ASN A 108 -6.58 8.32 2.19
N VAL A 109 -5.56 8.97 1.63
CA VAL A 109 -4.85 10.07 2.29
C VAL A 109 -5.79 11.20 2.72
N LYS A 110 -6.88 11.44 1.96
CA LYS A 110 -7.90 12.44 2.29
C LYS A 110 -8.69 12.14 3.56
N ASP A 111 -8.70 10.89 4.01
CA ASP A 111 -9.48 10.42 5.16
C ASP A 111 -8.71 10.60 6.49
N LEU A 112 -7.47 11.09 6.44
CA LEU A 112 -6.65 11.38 7.62
C LEU A 112 -7.15 12.62 8.38
N ASP A 113 -7.43 12.47 9.67
CA ASP A 113 -7.69 13.60 10.58
C ASP A 113 -6.40 14.32 10.97
N VAL A 114 -5.98 15.24 10.11
CA VAL A 114 -4.75 16.04 10.27
C VAL A 114 -4.77 17.00 11.45
N THR A 115 -5.91 17.22 12.10
CA THR A 115 -5.99 18.09 13.29
C THR A 115 -5.37 17.44 14.53
N LYS A 116 -5.26 16.11 14.54
CA LYS A 116 -4.79 15.31 15.67
C LYS A 116 -3.39 14.75 15.50
N ILE A 117 -2.83 14.83 14.29
CA ILE A 117 -1.53 14.22 13.96
C ILE A 117 -0.54 15.31 13.53
N SER A 118 0.74 15.06 13.79
CA SER A 118 1.83 15.94 13.34
C SER A 118 2.77 15.28 12.35
N HIS A 119 2.83 13.95 12.30
CA HIS A 119 3.70 13.21 11.39
C HIS A 119 2.96 12.04 10.75
N ILE A 120 3.21 11.81 9.46
CA ILE A 120 2.77 10.62 8.73
C ILE A 120 3.98 9.84 8.29
N ASN A 121 4.11 8.61 8.80
CA ASN A 121 5.07 7.64 8.31
C ASN A 121 4.44 6.86 7.15
N TYR A 122 4.84 7.15 5.91
CA TYR A 122 4.40 6.40 4.74
C TYR A 122 5.04 5.00 4.73
N ALA A 123 4.22 3.96 4.72
CA ALA A 123 4.65 2.58 4.88
C ALA A 123 4.25 1.71 3.68
N PHE A 124 5.09 0.82 3.17
CA PHE A 124 6.52 0.63 3.47
C PHE A 124 7.34 0.82 2.19
N ALA A 125 8.58 1.26 2.35
CA ALA A 125 9.56 1.18 1.28
C ALA A 125 10.16 -0.23 1.26
N ASN A 126 10.46 -0.74 0.07
CA ASN A 126 11.10 -2.03 -0.11
C ASN A 126 12.62 -1.85 -0.26
N LEU A 127 13.34 -2.96 -0.14
CA LEU A 127 14.78 -3.02 -0.40
C LEU A 127 15.04 -4.01 -1.54
N ASP A 128 16.06 -3.76 -2.35
CA ASP A 128 16.59 -4.76 -3.28
C ASP A 128 17.71 -5.60 -2.67
N ALA A 129 18.20 -6.56 -3.45
CA ALA A 129 19.26 -7.48 -3.02
C ALA A 129 20.58 -6.76 -2.66
N ASP A 130 20.80 -5.56 -3.23
CA ASP A 130 21.97 -4.73 -2.97
C ASP A 130 21.75 -3.77 -1.79
N GLY A 131 20.55 -3.76 -1.19
CA GLY A 131 20.17 -2.89 -0.07
C GLY A 131 19.68 -1.51 -0.47
N ASN A 132 19.44 -1.24 -1.76
CA ASN A 132 18.87 0.03 -2.21
C ASN A 132 17.37 0.10 -1.93
N VAL A 133 16.90 1.28 -1.53
CA VAL A 133 15.48 1.54 -1.32
C VAL A 133 14.73 1.57 -2.65
N LYS A 134 13.61 0.84 -2.72
CA LYS A 134 12.71 0.78 -3.86
C LYS A 134 11.28 1.14 -3.47
N ILE A 135 10.55 1.65 -4.47
CA ILE A 135 9.11 1.87 -4.39
C ILE A 135 8.44 0.51 -4.14
N GLY A 136 7.51 0.49 -3.17
CA GLY A 136 6.81 -0.73 -2.78
C GLY A 136 5.66 -1.03 -3.74
N ASP A 137 4.84 -0.02 -4.04
CA ASP A 137 3.64 -0.18 -4.86
C ASP A 137 3.50 1.03 -5.82
N PRO A 138 4.08 0.96 -7.04
CA PRO A 138 4.04 2.08 -7.98
C PRO A 138 2.63 2.58 -8.30
N TRP A 139 1.65 1.67 -8.36
CA TRP A 139 0.27 2.07 -8.63
C TRP A 139 -0.29 2.95 -7.50
N ALA A 140 -0.21 2.49 -6.25
CA ALA A 140 -0.66 3.29 -5.12
C ALA A 140 0.18 4.54 -4.88
N ASP A 141 1.50 4.43 -5.06
CA ASP A 141 2.47 5.43 -4.64
C ASP A 141 2.54 6.61 -5.62
N THR A 142 2.62 6.32 -6.93
CA THR A 142 2.95 7.31 -7.96
C THR A 142 1.95 7.42 -9.11
N ASP A 143 1.18 6.37 -9.43
CA ASP A 143 0.49 6.31 -10.73
C ASP A 143 -1.03 6.50 -10.63
N LYS A 144 -1.65 6.08 -9.53
CA LYS A 144 -3.11 6.17 -9.35
C LYS A 144 -3.56 7.63 -9.43
N HIS A 145 -4.45 7.91 -10.37
CA HIS A 145 -5.13 9.19 -10.46
C HIS A 145 -6.30 9.21 -9.50
N PHE A 146 -6.30 10.21 -8.61
CA PHE A 146 -7.41 10.50 -7.72
C PHE A 146 -8.33 11.56 -8.31
N ASP A 147 -9.46 11.81 -7.64
CA ASP A 147 -10.40 12.86 -8.04
C ASP A 147 -9.69 14.22 -8.19
N GLY A 148 -9.81 14.82 -9.37
CA GLY A 148 -9.17 16.08 -9.73
C GLY A 148 -7.80 15.94 -10.41
N ASP A 149 -7.27 14.73 -10.56
CA ASP A 149 -6.05 14.48 -11.33
C ASP A 149 -6.37 14.39 -12.83
N SER A 150 -5.60 15.12 -13.65
CA SER A 150 -5.74 15.11 -15.10
C SER A 150 -5.01 13.92 -15.72
N TRP A 151 -5.68 13.24 -16.64
CA TRP A 151 -5.10 12.18 -17.48
C TRP A 151 -4.34 12.71 -18.70
N ASN A 152 -4.49 13.99 -19.02
CA ASN A 152 -3.97 14.61 -20.24
C ASN A 152 -2.88 15.65 -19.95
N GLU A 153 -2.33 15.68 -18.73
CA GLU A 153 -1.20 16.53 -18.38
C GLU A 153 0.07 15.97 -19.03
N GLY A 154 0.71 16.77 -19.89
CA GLY A 154 2.01 16.42 -20.46
C GLY A 154 3.14 16.44 -19.44
N GLY A 155 4.20 15.68 -19.69
CA GLY A 155 5.42 15.66 -18.87
C GLY A 155 5.48 14.48 -17.88
N ASN A 156 6.50 14.51 -17.02
CA ASN A 156 6.72 13.50 -15.99
C ASN A 156 6.09 13.98 -14.67
N ASN A 157 4.83 13.63 -14.45
CA ASN A 157 4.03 14.09 -13.31
C ASN A 157 3.92 13.00 -12.24
N LEU A 158 3.89 13.42 -10.98
CA LEU A 158 3.67 12.54 -9.83
C LEU A 158 2.18 12.53 -9.46
N TYR A 159 1.61 11.34 -9.33
CA TYR A 159 0.24 11.09 -8.85
C TYR A 159 0.26 10.23 -7.58
N GLY A 160 -0.73 9.36 -7.42
CA GLY A 160 -0.82 8.43 -6.32
C GLY A 160 -0.91 9.10 -4.95
N ASN A 161 -0.65 8.30 -3.92
CA ASN A 161 -0.65 8.73 -2.54
C ASN A 161 0.38 9.85 -2.30
N TRP A 162 1.50 9.85 -3.02
CA TRP A 162 2.53 10.87 -2.83
C TRP A 162 2.08 12.26 -3.27
N LYS A 163 1.35 12.37 -4.39
CA LYS A 163 0.69 13.63 -4.76
C LYS A 163 -0.30 14.07 -3.68
N GLN A 164 -1.14 13.16 -3.21
CA GLN A 164 -2.15 13.46 -2.19
C GLN A 164 -1.51 13.92 -0.87
N LEU A 165 -0.44 13.29 -0.42
CA LEU A 165 0.33 13.69 0.77
C LEU A 165 0.98 15.06 0.58
N GLY A 166 1.55 15.32 -0.61
CA GLY A 166 2.08 16.64 -0.97
C GLY A 166 1.03 17.74 -0.88
N LEU A 167 -0.17 17.49 -1.41
CA LEU A 167 -1.31 18.41 -1.32
C LEU A 167 -1.83 18.57 0.12
N LEU A 168 -1.82 17.50 0.92
CA LEU A 168 -2.22 17.54 2.32
C LEU A 168 -1.26 18.40 3.15
N LYS A 169 0.06 18.25 2.93
CA LYS A 169 1.11 19.05 3.57
C LYS A 169 1.10 20.52 3.16
N LYS A 170 0.77 20.82 1.89
CA LYS A 170 0.60 22.21 1.44
C LYS A 170 -0.49 22.93 2.22
N ARG A 171 -1.61 22.25 2.49
CA ARG A 171 -2.75 22.78 3.26
C ARG A 171 -2.49 22.82 4.77
N ASN A 172 -1.67 21.92 5.30
CA ASN A 172 -1.43 21.74 6.73
C ASN A 172 0.05 21.92 7.07
N ARG A 173 0.47 23.15 7.35
CA ARG A 173 1.91 23.47 7.55
C ARG A 173 2.53 22.86 8.81
N HIS A 174 1.71 22.43 9.76
CA HIS A 174 2.17 21.73 10.96
C HIS A 174 2.51 20.26 10.71
N LEU A 175 1.97 19.67 9.64
CA LEU A 175 2.07 18.26 9.28
C LEU A 175 3.41 17.97 8.59
N LYS A 176 4.00 16.83 8.92
CA LYS A 176 5.27 16.34 8.37
C LYS A 176 5.08 15.04 7.62
#